data_AF-T1B7C5-F1
#
_entry.id   AF-T1B7C5-F1
#
_cell.length_a   1.000
_cell.length_b   1.000
_cell.length_c   1.000
_cell.angle_alpha   90.00
_cell.angle_beta   90.00
_cell.angle_gamma   90.00
#
_symmetry.space_group_name_H-M   'P 1'
#
loop_
_entity.id
_entity.type
_entity.pdbx_description
1 polymer ?
#
loop_
_entity_poly.entity_id
_entity_poly.type
_entity_poly.pdbx_seq_one_letter_code
_entity_poly.pdbx_strand_id
1 'polypeptide(L)'
;MSARQALLRMQSDGLIVLPSPAHARGNVAKPREFTTASAPQEPITGSRRDLNDLRLELVVRRRDMLLWRELIARYHYLGYTPLTGARMHYLIYDGDRLLGAIGFGASAWKIGPRDQFIGWTPAQREQNLHLIVNMPVSAAA
;
A
#
# COMPACT_ATOMS: atom_id res chain seq x y z
N MET A 1 6.32 8.80 -16.09
CA MET A 1 5.40 8.38 -17.15
C MET A 1 6.09 7.35 -18.03
N SER A 2 5.42 6.26 -18.38
CA SER A 2 5.96 5.29 -19.35
C SER A 2 5.68 5.74 -20.79
N ALA A 3 6.47 5.24 -21.76
CA ALA A 3 6.24 5.50 -23.19
C ALA A 3 4.81 5.13 -23.63
N ARG A 4 4.26 4.04 -23.08
CA ARG A 4 2.86 3.63 -23.34
C ARG A 4 1.85 4.68 -22.90
N GLN A 5 2.03 5.29 -21.73
CA GLN A 5 1.12 6.34 -21.24
C GLN A 5 1.18 7.60 -22.12
N ALA A 6 2.39 7.98 -22.55
CA ALA A 6 2.57 9.10 -23.47
C ALA A 6 1.86 8.86 -24.82
N LEU A 7 2.07 7.69 -25.43
CA LEU A 7 1.42 7.33 -26.70
C LEU A 7 -0.11 7.29 -26.59
N LEU A 8 -0.65 6.73 -25.51
CA LEU A 8 -2.10 6.70 -25.27
C LEU A 8 -2.67 8.11 -25.09
N ARG A 9 -1.93 9.02 -24.45
CA ARG A 9 -2.30 10.43 -24.29
C ARG A 9 -2.28 11.16 -25.63
N MET A 10 -1.24 10.96 -26.44
CA MET A 10 -1.17 11.52 -27.78
C MET A 10 -2.34 11.05 -28.66
N GLN A 11 -2.77 9.79 -28.54
CA GLN A 11 -3.97 9.33 -29.23
C GLN A 11 -5.26 9.96 -28.67
N SER A 12 -5.41 10.10 -27.35
CA SER A 12 -6.59 10.77 -26.77
C SER A 12 -6.70 12.23 -27.17
N ASP A 13 -5.55 12.88 -27.35
CA ASP A 13 -5.44 14.27 -27.77
C ASP A 13 -5.51 14.41 -29.31
N GLY A 14 -5.70 13.30 -30.05
CA GLY A 14 -5.88 13.29 -31.50
C GLY A 14 -4.60 13.51 -32.31
N LEU A 15 -3.42 13.47 -31.68
CA LEU A 15 -2.13 13.74 -32.32
C LEU A 15 -1.61 12.56 -33.15
N ILE A 16 -2.00 11.33 -32.80
CA ILE A 16 -1.62 10.10 -33.49
C ILE A 16 -2.78 9.10 -33.49
N VAL A 17 -2.76 8.15 -34.43
CA VAL A 17 -3.63 6.97 -34.41
C VAL A 17 -2.77 5.74 -34.13
N LEU A 18 -3.00 5.07 -33.00
CA LEU A 18 -2.30 3.84 -32.66
C LEU A 18 -3.00 2.64 -33.31
N PRO A 19 -2.25 1.59 -33.68
CA PRO A 19 -2.84 0.34 -34.13
C PRO A 19 -3.70 -0.29 -33.03
N SER A 20 -4.70 -1.07 -33.43
CA SER A 20 -5.51 -1.86 -32.50
C SER A 20 -4.61 -2.70 -31.59
N PRO A 21 -4.91 -2.80 -30.28
CA PRO A 21 -4.10 -3.59 -29.36
C PRO A 21 -3.95 -5.03 -29.84
N ALA A 22 -2.70 -5.52 -29.95
CA ALA A 22 -2.40 -6.89 -30.39
C ALA A 22 -2.91 -7.97 -29.40
N HIS A 23 -3.15 -7.59 -28.15
CA HIS A 23 -3.73 -8.45 -27.13
C HIS A 23 -4.94 -7.77 -26.51
N ALA A 24 -5.99 -8.55 -26.26
CA ALA A 24 -7.13 -8.11 -25.45
C ALA A 24 -6.60 -7.51 -24.13
N ARG A 25 -7.27 -6.47 -23.62
CA ARG A 25 -6.90 -5.84 -22.34
C ARG A 25 -6.80 -6.92 -21.27
N GLY A 26 -5.56 -7.30 -20.94
CA GLY A 26 -5.28 -8.24 -19.86
C GLY A 26 -5.79 -7.66 -18.56
N ASN A 27 -6.75 -8.36 -17.96
CA ASN A 27 -7.37 -8.06 -16.67
C ASN A 27 -8.07 -6.69 -16.59
N VAL A 28 -9.35 -6.64 -17.01
CA VAL A 28 -10.30 -5.79 -16.29
C VAL A 28 -10.26 -6.28 -14.84
N ALA A 29 -9.71 -5.47 -13.94
CA ALA A 29 -9.67 -5.83 -12.53
C ALA A 29 -11.11 -6.12 -12.09
N LYS A 30 -11.39 -7.37 -11.69
CA LYS A 30 -12.71 -7.71 -11.15
C LYS A 30 -12.98 -6.75 -9.98
N PRO A 31 -14.21 -6.24 -9.83
CA PRO A 31 -14.62 -5.53 -8.64
C PRO A 31 -14.23 -6.38 -7.42
N ARG A 32 -13.59 -5.77 -6.43
CA ARG A 32 -13.23 -6.49 -5.22
C ARG A 32 -14.50 -6.72 -4.43
N GLU A 33 -14.79 -7.99 -4.14
CA GLU A 33 -15.83 -8.34 -3.19
C GLU A 33 -15.35 -8.02 -1.79
N PHE A 34 -16.19 -7.28 -1.08
CA PHE A 34 -15.99 -6.84 0.28
C PHE A 34 -16.68 -7.84 1.22
N THR A 35 -15.91 -8.40 2.15
CA THR A 35 -16.37 -9.35 3.16
C THR A 35 -16.82 -8.64 4.43
N THR A 36 -17.45 -9.38 5.34
CA THR A 36 -17.79 -8.89 6.68
C THR A 36 -16.55 -8.65 7.55
N ALA A 37 -15.40 -9.25 7.21
CA ALA A 37 -14.17 -9.13 7.99
C ALA A 37 -13.56 -7.73 7.98
N SER A 38 -13.88 -6.90 6.97
CA SER A 38 -13.55 -5.47 6.96
C SER A 38 -14.79 -4.57 6.98
N ALA A 39 -15.93 -5.09 7.45
CA ALA A 39 -17.13 -4.27 7.66
C ALA A 39 -16.83 -3.09 8.59
N PRO A 40 -17.47 -1.92 8.36
CA PRO A 40 -17.39 -0.80 9.29
C PRO A 40 -17.78 -1.25 10.68
N GLN A 41 -16.92 -0.93 11.65
CA GLN A 41 -17.20 -1.15 13.06
C GLN A 41 -17.70 0.13 13.70
N GLU A 42 -18.25 0.01 14.91
CA GLU A 42 -18.60 1.19 15.71
C GLU A 42 -17.37 2.10 15.89
N PRO A 43 -17.53 3.43 15.81
CA PRO A 43 -16.43 4.35 16.05
C PRO A 43 -15.80 4.13 17.42
N ILE A 44 -14.47 4.20 17.48
CA ILE A 44 -13.75 4.20 18.74
C ILE A 44 -13.76 5.62 19.29
N THR A 45 -14.45 5.82 20.40
CA THR A 45 -14.46 7.07 21.15
C THR A 45 -13.67 6.89 22.44
N GLY A 46 -12.84 7.86 22.79
CA GLY A 46 -12.03 7.81 24.01
C GLY A 46 -10.61 8.28 23.77
N SER A 47 -9.75 7.98 24.73
CA SER A 47 -8.33 8.30 24.73
C SER A 47 -7.47 7.09 24.38
N ARG A 48 -6.18 7.32 24.12
CA ARG A 48 -5.22 6.24 23.91
C ARG A 48 -5.10 5.26 25.08
N ARG A 49 -5.43 5.70 26.30
CA ARG A 49 -5.34 4.88 27.52
C ARG A 49 -6.43 3.81 27.59
N ASP A 50 -7.47 3.94 26.78
CA ASP A 50 -8.59 2.99 26.75
C ASP A 50 -8.28 1.76 25.85
N LEU A 51 -7.19 1.82 25.08
CA LEU A 51 -6.63 0.69 24.31
C LEU A 51 -5.65 -0.08 25.19
N ASN A 52 -5.92 -1.35 25.43
CA ASN A 52 -5.22 -2.13 26.45
C ASN A 52 -4.27 -3.19 25.87
N ASP A 53 -4.57 -3.73 24.69
CA ASP A 53 -3.78 -4.78 24.05
C ASP A 53 -3.45 -4.41 22.60
N LEU A 54 -2.79 -3.26 22.42
CA LEU A 54 -2.41 -2.79 21.09
C LEU A 54 -1.29 -3.66 20.51
N ARG A 55 -1.59 -4.37 19.42
CA ARG A 55 -0.62 -5.21 18.70
C ARG A 55 -0.55 -4.90 17.20
N LEU A 56 0.66 -5.02 16.67
CA LEU A 56 0.98 -4.93 15.25
C LEU A 56 1.34 -6.33 14.76
N GLU A 57 0.47 -6.94 13.97
CA GLU A 57 0.71 -8.29 13.44
C GLU A 57 1.25 -8.22 12.02
N LEU A 58 2.46 -8.76 11.81
CA LEU A 58 3.05 -8.86 10.48
C LEU A 58 2.21 -9.82 9.60
N VAL A 59 1.78 -9.34 8.45
CA VAL A 59 0.97 -10.09 7.50
C VAL A 59 1.89 -11.01 6.69
N VAL A 60 1.90 -12.28 7.07
CA VAL A 60 2.66 -13.34 6.38
C VAL A 60 1.74 -14.30 5.63
N ARG A 61 0.55 -14.57 6.18
CA ARG A 61 -0.37 -15.58 5.62
C ARG A 61 -1.24 -14.97 4.53
N ARG A 62 -1.61 -15.80 3.55
CA ARG A 62 -2.49 -15.39 2.44
C ARG A 62 -3.81 -14.80 2.91
N ARG A 63 -4.43 -15.37 3.95
CA ARG A 63 -5.72 -14.89 4.48
C ARG A 63 -5.61 -13.47 5.04
N ASP A 64 -4.54 -13.19 5.79
CA ASP A 64 -4.31 -11.90 6.43
C ASP A 64 -3.99 -10.84 5.36
N MET A 65 -3.30 -11.25 4.29
CA MET A 65 -3.06 -10.41 3.12
C MET A 65 -4.36 -10.08 2.37
N LEU A 66 -5.30 -11.01 2.26
CA LEU A 66 -6.60 -10.72 1.64
C LEU A 66 -7.35 -9.66 2.45
N LEU A 67 -7.42 -9.82 3.78
CA LEU A 67 -8.02 -8.84 4.68
C LEU A 67 -7.32 -7.48 4.59
N TRP A 68 -5.99 -7.44 4.62
CA TRP A 68 -5.22 -6.21 4.47
C TRP A 68 -5.53 -5.49 3.15
N ARG A 69 -5.56 -6.21 2.03
CA ARG A 69 -5.88 -5.65 0.71
C ARG A 69 -7.32 -5.13 0.65
N GLU A 70 -8.22 -5.78 1.36
CA GLU A 70 -9.62 -5.38 1.47
C GLU A 70 -9.76 -4.07 2.25
N LEU A 71 -9.12 -3.96 3.42
CA LEU A 71 -9.08 -2.73 4.24
C LEU A 71 -8.53 -1.53 3.46
N ILE A 72 -7.39 -1.71 2.77
CA ILE A 72 -6.82 -0.64 1.94
C ILE A 72 -7.78 -0.28 0.80
N ALA A 73 -8.40 -1.27 0.14
CA ALA A 73 -9.32 -0.98 -0.96
C ALA A 73 -10.59 -0.25 -0.51
N ARG A 74 -11.07 -0.54 0.71
CA ARG A 74 -12.30 0.01 1.26
C ARG A 74 -12.11 1.43 1.83
N TYR A 75 -11.02 1.65 2.55
CA TYR A 75 -10.87 2.83 3.40
C TYR A 75 -9.71 3.76 3.04
N HIS A 76 -8.76 3.32 2.21
CA HIS A 76 -7.74 4.24 1.72
C HIS A 76 -8.32 5.10 0.61
N TYR A 77 -8.14 6.43 0.68
CA TYR A 77 -8.74 7.39 -0.25
C TYR A 77 -8.30 7.21 -1.72
N LEU A 78 -7.14 6.61 -1.97
CA LEU A 78 -6.67 6.25 -3.33
C LEU A 78 -7.09 4.83 -3.76
N GLY A 79 -7.84 4.13 -2.91
CA GLY A 79 -8.09 2.69 -3.04
C GLY A 79 -6.80 1.87 -2.98
N TYR A 80 -6.91 0.60 -3.39
CA TYR A 80 -5.74 -0.27 -3.42
C TYR A 80 -4.94 -0.11 -4.72
N THR A 81 -3.67 0.26 -4.57
CA THR A 81 -2.64 0.09 -5.59
C THR A 81 -1.58 -0.87 -5.06
N PRO A 82 -1.14 -1.90 -5.83
CA PRO A 82 -0.05 -2.77 -5.39
C PRO A 82 1.20 -1.95 -5.07
N LEU A 83 1.75 -2.15 -3.88
CA LEU A 83 3.09 -1.64 -3.55
C LEU A 83 4.12 -2.34 -4.45
N THR A 84 4.99 -1.55 -5.08
CA THR A 84 6.07 -2.02 -5.94
C THR A 84 7.33 -2.27 -5.11
N GLY A 85 8.04 -3.36 -5.42
CA GLY A 85 9.31 -3.73 -4.76
C GLY A 85 9.12 -4.40 -3.39
N ALA A 86 10.11 -4.24 -2.51
CA ALA A 86 10.07 -4.74 -1.14
C ALA A 86 8.86 -4.16 -0.39
N ARG A 87 8.17 -4.99 0.39
CA ARG A 87 6.95 -4.59 1.08
C ARG A 87 6.77 -5.31 2.40
N MET A 88 6.25 -4.58 3.39
CA MET A 88 5.78 -5.12 4.66
C MET A 88 4.37 -4.62 4.92
N HIS A 89 3.55 -5.46 5.52
CA HIS A 89 2.15 -5.19 5.79
C HIS A 89 1.84 -5.60 7.22
N TYR A 90 1.05 -4.79 7.92
CA TYR A 90 0.64 -5.03 9.28
C TYR A 90 -0.86 -4.84 9.42
N LEU A 91 -1.47 -5.66 10.27
CA LEU A 91 -2.80 -5.44 10.82
C LEU A 91 -2.65 -4.92 12.26
N ILE A 92 -3.49 -3.97 12.62
CA ILE A 92 -3.48 -3.33 13.95
C ILE A 92 -4.67 -3.87 14.73
N TYR A 93 -4.44 -4.40 15.92
CA TYR A 93 -5.51 -4.88 16.80
C TYR A 93 -5.42 -4.25 18.19
N ASP A 94 -6.56 -4.18 18.87
CA ASP A 94 -6.68 -4.04 20.33
C ASP A 94 -7.48 -5.24 20.85
N GLY A 95 -6.81 -6.22 21.45
CA GLY A 95 -7.39 -7.53 21.71
C GLY A 95 -7.82 -8.20 20.41
N ASP A 96 -9.08 -8.62 20.31
CA ASP A 96 -9.64 -9.19 19.08
C ASP A 96 -10.21 -8.14 18.11
N ARG A 97 -10.20 -6.86 18.51
CA ARG A 97 -10.74 -5.78 17.69
C ARG A 97 -9.73 -5.32 16.67
N LEU A 98 -10.05 -5.50 15.40
CA LEU A 98 -9.29 -4.95 14.28
C LEU A 98 -9.47 -3.43 14.21
N LEU A 99 -8.38 -2.68 14.34
CA LEU A 99 -8.36 -1.22 14.29
C LEU A 99 -8.01 -0.66 12.90
N GLY A 100 -7.28 -1.43 12.10
CA GLY A 100 -6.85 -0.97 10.78
C GLY A 100 -5.67 -1.75 10.21
N ALA A 101 -5.11 -1.18 9.15
CA ALA A 101 -4.01 -1.74 8.39
C ALA A 101 -2.98 -0.65 8.05
N ILE A 102 -1.70 -1.01 8.18
CA ILE A 102 -0.60 -0.19 7.67
C ILE A 102 0.33 -1.04 6.83
N GLY A 103 1.06 -0.42 5.92
CA GLY A 103 2.07 -1.08 5.13
C GLY A 103 3.18 -0.13 4.72
N PHE A 104 4.30 -0.70 4.35
CA PHE A 104 5.49 0.02 3.94
C PHE A 104 5.95 -0.57 2.61
N GLY A 105 6.05 0.27 1.59
CA GLY A 105 6.67 -0.05 0.32
C GLY A 105 8.18 0.18 0.34
N ALA A 106 8.80 -0.14 -0.79
CA ALA A 106 10.24 -0.01 -0.98
C ALA A 106 10.74 1.38 -0.59
N SER A 107 11.95 1.41 -0.02
CA SER A 107 12.53 2.64 0.47
C SER A 107 12.71 3.67 -0.64
N ALA A 108 12.30 4.92 -0.42
CA ALA A 108 12.56 5.98 -1.38
C ALA A 108 14.07 6.20 -1.54
N TRP A 109 14.53 6.53 -2.76
CA TRP A 109 15.95 6.62 -3.08
C TRP A 109 16.76 7.50 -2.11
N LYS A 110 16.25 8.68 -1.76
CA LYS A 110 16.92 9.65 -0.89
C LYS A 110 15.93 10.25 0.10
N ILE A 111 16.18 10.03 1.39
CA ILE A 111 15.43 10.67 2.49
C ILE A 111 16.45 11.13 3.53
N GLY A 112 16.66 12.45 3.62
CA GLY A 112 17.63 13.05 4.55
C GLY A 112 17.45 12.61 6.01
N PRO A 113 16.24 12.71 6.58
CA PRO A 113 15.99 12.27 7.95
C PRO A 113 16.31 10.79 8.21
N ARG A 114 16.01 9.88 7.27
CA ARG A 114 16.37 8.46 7.39
C ARG A 114 17.88 8.30 7.44
N ASP A 115 18.58 8.88 6.46
CA ASP A 115 20.02 8.71 6.33
C ASP A 115 20.74 9.30 7.55
N GLN A 116 20.27 10.43 8.09
CA GLN A 116 20.77 11.03 9.33
C GLN A 116 20.50 10.17 10.56
N PHE A 117 19.28 9.64 10.71
CA PHE A 117 18.90 8.81 11.86
C PHE A 117 19.71 7.51 11.92
N ILE A 118 19.90 6.85 10.79
CA ILE A 118 20.68 5.60 10.72
C ILE A 118 22.19 5.91 10.73
N GLY A 119 22.60 7.14 10.39
CA GLY A 119 23.99 7.54 10.28
C GLY A 119 24.66 7.06 8.98
N TRP A 120 23.90 6.93 7.90
CA TRP A 120 24.40 6.47 6.62
C TRP A 120 25.10 7.58 5.83
N THR A 121 26.31 7.27 5.35
CA THR A 121 26.93 7.96 4.22
C THR A 121 26.19 7.66 2.91
N PRO A 122 26.41 8.45 1.84
CA PRO A 122 25.82 8.17 0.52
C PRO A 122 26.13 6.77 -0.01
N ALA A 123 27.36 6.26 0.19
CA ALA A 123 27.76 4.93 -0.24
C ALA A 123 27.05 3.81 0.57
N GLN A 124 26.96 3.97 1.90
CA GLN A 124 26.22 3.02 2.75
C GLN A 124 24.73 2.99 2.41
N ARG A 125 24.13 4.15 2.11
CA ARG A 125 22.75 4.21 1.63
C ARG A 125 22.57 3.37 0.37
N GLU A 126 23.43 3.54 -0.65
CA GLU A 126 23.32 2.79 -1.90
C GLU A 126 23.42 1.28 -1.69
N GLN A 127 24.31 0.84 -0.79
CA GLN A 127 24.48 -0.57 -0.46
C GLN A 127 23.29 -1.13 0.34
N ASN A 128 22.73 -0.37 1.29
CA ASN A 128 21.79 -0.89 2.27
C ASN A 128 20.31 -0.54 2.00
N LEU A 129 20.02 0.31 1.02
CA LEU A 129 18.65 0.83 0.78
C LEU A 129 17.62 -0.28 0.57
N HIS A 130 18.03 -1.38 -0.06
CA HIS A 130 17.19 -2.53 -0.36
C HIS A 130 16.76 -3.33 0.89
N LEU A 131 17.39 -3.09 2.04
CA LEU A 131 17.10 -3.75 3.32
C LEU A 131 16.02 -3.03 4.14
N ILE A 132 15.54 -1.88 3.66
CA ILE A 132 14.58 -1.03 4.38
C ILE A 132 13.33 -0.82 3.54
N VAL A 133 12.19 -0.67 4.22
CA VAL A 133 10.93 -0.18 3.67
C VAL A 133 10.55 1.10 4.41
N ASN A 134 10.11 2.16 3.70
CA ASN A 134 9.78 3.44 4.34
C ASN A 134 8.71 4.28 3.65
N MET A 135 8.05 3.74 2.61
CA MET A 135 6.95 4.43 1.92
C MET A 135 5.60 3.98 2.50
N PRO A 136 4.94 4.78 3.36
CA PRO A 136 3.79 4.32 4.11
C PRO A 136 2.52 4.27 3.26
N VAL A 137 1.65 3.31 3.59
CA VAL A 137 0.25 3.24 3.17
C VAL A 137 -0.58 2.81 4.39
N SER A 138 -1.75 3.40 4.60
CA SER A 138 -2.58 3.10 5.77
C SER A 138 -4.08 3.20 5.50
N ALA A 139 -4.85 2.46 6.28
CA ALA A 139 -6.31 2.47 6.33
C ALA A 139 -6.79 2.19 7.76
N ALA A 140 -7.80 2.92 8.22
CA ALA A 140 -8.53 2.60 9.45
C ALA A 140 -9.67 1.63 9.13
N ALA A 141 -9.97 0.70 10.03
CA ALA A 141 -11.04 -0.30 9.87
C ALA A 141 -12.41 0.22 10.33
#